data_AF-A0A0H2S4E9-F1
#
_entry.id   AF-A0A0H2S4E9-F1
#
_cell.length_a   1.000
_cell.length_b   1.000
_cell.length_c   1.000
_cell.angle_alpha   90.00
_cell.angle_beta   90.00
_cell.angle_gamma   90.00
#
_symmetry.space_group_name_H-M   'P 1'
#
loop_
_entity.id
_entity.type
_entity.pdbx_description
1 polymer ?
#
loop_
_entity_poly.entity_id
_entity_poly.type
_entity_poly.pdbx_seq_one_letter_code
_entity_poly.pdbx_strand_id
1 'polypeptide(L)'
;MMSPRLLFLLLSFSSVVVATSTTSNRGGYKFEASPAMKVELAVWIICTIFFLLEAILCLIALSRVKGRRLTYFLFLVSQLLLLSRSITGIIFIFIENNIYATEPPVNALLLCDAIIDICKRVGQAFLFMATVYLILDRHEAIDYAAGGRIGHIDSRMPLVHYALFMGSIALGIVTAIFSERYDSRLWKGYFDLHPKDQAKENTHVQNLSYAYQGFSDSAGLYVLFFIAITYAAMVRMNVNDKVMKFLLFILAPFQACAVIINVLFSILFSPIGPKYAQTSIGNLQYSTANTALFNVCLLGIGMAILLPGLLRTNWNLKGESQSSVPLQRMRKGLVSG
;
A
#
# COMPACT_ATOMS: atom_id res chain seq x y z
N MET A 1 19.89 -3.52 -0.54
CA MET A 1 19.97 -4.99 -0.74
C MET A 1 19.66 -5.66 0.58
N MET A 2 18.55 -6.40 0.66
CA MET A 2 18.16 -7.11 1.88
C MET A 2 19.15 -8.26 2.11
N SER A 3 19.74 -8.36 3.30
CA SER A 3 20.77 -9.38 3.54
C SER A 3 20.12 -10.78 3.52
N PRO A 4 20.82 -11.81 3.01
CA PRO A 4 20.33 -13.21 3.05
C PRO A 4 19.98 -13.65 4.47
N ARG A 5 20.63 -13.04 5.48
CA ARG A 5 20.38 -13.28 6.91
C ARG A 5 19.05 -12.70 7.38
N LEU A 6 18.60 -11.57 6.83
CA LEU A 6 17.28 -11.00 7.13
C LEU A 6 16.16 -11.84 6.49
N LEU A 7 16.38 -12.33 5.26
CA LEU A 7 15.47 -13.27 4.58
C LEU A 7 15.36 -14.59 5.36
N PHE A 8 16.49 -15.11 5.84
CA PHE A 8 16.53 -16.33 6.66
C PHE A 8 15.87 -16.13 8.03
N LEU A 9 16.05 -14.96 8.67
CA LEU A 9 15.36 -14.60 9.91
C LEU A 9 13.85 -14.45 9.73
N LEU A 10 13.40 -13.92 8.60
CA LEU A 10 11.98 -13.82 8.26
C LEU A 10 11.37 -15.21 8.00
N LEU A 11 12.11 -16.06 7.29
CA LEU A 11 11.71 -17.46 7.04
C LEU A 11 11.73 -18.29 8.33
N SER A 12 12.67 -18.07 9.25
CA SER A 12 12.71 -18.77 10.53
C SER A 12 11.68 -18.27 11.54
N PHE A 13 11.36 -16.97 11.54
CA PHE A 13 10.20 -16.48 12.31
C PHE A 13 8.88 -17.03 11.76
N SER A 14 8.74 -17.14 10.43
CA SER A 14 7.56 -17.77 9.83
C SER A 14 7.44 -19.26 10.20
N SER A 15 8.55 -20.00 10.27
CA SER A 15 8.50 -21.42 10.63
C SER A 15 8.22 -21.65 12.12
N VAL A 16 8.67 -20.75 13.01
CA VAL A 16 8.31 -20.79 14.44
C VAL A 16 6.83 -20.47 14.64
N VAL A 17 6.27 -19.49 13.91
CA VAL A 17 4.85 -19.16 14.00
C VAL A 17 3.97 -20.27 13.40
N VAL A 18 4.41 -20.89 12.30
CA VAL A 18 3.77 -22.10 11.74
C VAL A 18 3.86 -23.28 12.72
N ALA A 19 4.96 -23.42 13.45
CA ALA A 19 5.10 -24.46 14.48
C ALA A 19 4.22 -24.19 15.72
N THR A 20 3.91 -22.93 16.06
CA THR A 20 2.98 -22.59 17.16
C THR A 20 1.51 -22.59 16.76
N SER A 21 1.20 -22.61 15.45
CA SER A 21 -0.18 -22.72 14.94
C SER A 21 -0.80 -24.11 15.13
N THR A 22 -0.06 -25.08 15.70
CA THR A 22 -0.63 -26.31 16.24
C THR A 22 -1.27 -26.04 17.61
N THR A 23 -2.28 -25.17 17.67
CA THR A 23 -3.16 -25.10 18.84
C THR A 23 -4.05 -26.33 18.81
N SER A 24 -3.71 -27.34 19.62
CA SER A 24 -4.60 -28.48 19.87
C SER A 24 -5.83 -27.97 20.61
N ASN A 25 -6.96 -27.86 19.91
CA ASN A 25 -8.23 -27.68 20.58
C ASN A 25 -8.49 -28.94 21.42
N ARG A 26 -8.96 -28.80 22.67
CA ARG A 26 -9.23 -29.91 23.62
C ARG A 26 -10.24 -30.96 23.11
N GLY A 27 -10.75 -30.81 21.89
CA GLY A 27 -11.59 -31.78 21.16
C GLY A 27 -10.88 -32.66 20.13
N GLY A 28 -9.54 -32.65 20.03
CA GLY A 28 -8.80 -33.61 19.18
C GLY A 28 -8.66 -33.25 17.69
N TYR A 29 -9.12 -32.07 17.26
CA TYR A 29 -8.94 -31.62 15.89
C TYR A 29 -7.57 -30.95 15.69
N LYS A 30 -6.76 -31.52 14.80
CA LYS A 30 -5.48 -30.96 14.36
C LYS A 30 -5.72 -29.95 13.25
N PHE A 31 -5.10 -28.77 13.36
CA PHE A 31 -5.02 -27.80 12.26
C PHE A 31 -4.17 -28.38 11.12
N GLU A 32 -4.81 -29.03 10.15
CA GLU A 32 -4.16 -29.55 8.93
C GLU A 32 -4.31 -28.57 7.76
N ALA A 33 -3.86 -27.33 7.94
CA ALA A 33 -3.78 -26.39 6.83
C ALA A 33 -2.79 -26.88 5.75
N SER A 34 -3.18 -26.69 4.49
CA SER A 34 -2.31 -27.00 3.35
C SER A 34 -0.98 -26.22 3.44
N PRO A 35 0.13 -26.73 2.87
CA PRO A 35 1.40 -26.01 2.87
C PRO A 35 1.30 -24.60 2.29
N ALA A 36 0.46 -24.40 1.26
CA ALA A 36 0.25 -23.10 0.64
C ALA A 36 -0.44 -22.11 1.59
N MET A 37 -1.48 -22.54 2.30
CA MET A 37 -2.18 -21.72 3.31
C MET A 37 -1.27 -21.35 4.49
N LYS A 38 -0.38 -22.27 4.92
CA LYS A 38 0.62 -21.98 5.96
C LYS A 38 1.58 -20.87 5.53
N VAL A 39 2.03 -20.89 4.28
CA VAL A 39 2.87 -19.84 3.71
C VAL A 39 2.11 -18.52 3.62
N GLU A 40 0.86 -18.55 3.17
CA GLU A 40 0.03 -17.34 3.10
C GLU A 40 -0.20 -16.72 4.48
N LEU A 41 -0.57 -17.54 5.48
CA LEU A 41 -0.72 -17.11 6.87
C LEU A 41 0.57 -16.46 7.41
N ALA A 42 1.72 -17.08 7.13
CA ALA A 42 3.01 -16.53 7.51
C ALA A 42 3.26 -15.14 6.89
N VAL A 43 2.94 -14.96 5.61
CA VAL A 43 3.06 -13.66 4.93
C VAL A 43 2.19 -12.60 5.63
N TRP A 44 0.94 -12.92 5.93
CA TRP A 44 0.03 -12.00 6.62
C TRP A 44 0.51 -11.61 8.03
N ILE A 45 1.05 -12.57 8.79
CA ILE A 45 1.59 -12.31 10.13
C ILE A 45 2.83 -11.42 10.06
N ILE A 46 3.75 -11.71 9.14
CA ILE A 46 4.94 -10.87 8.93
C ILE A 46 4.52 -9.44 8.56
N CYS A 47 3.59 -9.29 7.62
CA CYS A 47 3.09 -7.97 7.22
C CYS A 47 2.44 -7.23 8.39
N THR A 48 1.65 -7.91 9.22
CA THR A 48 1.02 -7.34 10.43
C THR A 48 2.07 -6.76 11.39
N ILE A 49 3.15 -7.49 11.66
CA ILE A 49 4.24 -7.03 12.53
C ILE A 49 4.90 -5.78 11.96
N PHE A 50 5.20 -5.75 10.66
CA PHE A 50 5.85 -4.60 10.04
C PHE A 50 4.94 -3.38 9.94
N PHE A 51 3.67 -3.53 9.56
CA PHE A 51 2.72 -2.40 9.53
C PHE A 51 2.48 -1.84 10.93
N LEU A 52 2.44 -2.70 11.96
CA LEU A 52 2.38 -2.24 13.36
C LEU A 52 3.64 -1.45 13.73
N LEU A 53 4.83 -1.94 13.36
CA LEU A 53 6.08 -1.25 13.62
C LEU A 53 6.12 0.11 12.91
N GLU A 54 5.73 0.18 11.63
CA GLU A 54 5.64 1.44 10.88
C GLU A 54 4.63 2.41 11.51
N ALA A 55 3.48 1.93 11.97
CA ALA A 55 2.50 2.77 12.66
C ALA A 55 3.05 3.36 13.96
N ILE A 56 3.73 2.54 14.80
CA ILE A 56 4.37 3.00 16.03
C ILE A 56 5.46 4.02 15.74
N LEU A 57 6.34 3.72 14.77
CA LEU A 57 7.40 4.64 14.36
C LEU A 57 6.82 5.95 13.77
N CYS A 58 5.67 5.88 13.11
CA CYS A 58 4.98 7.05 12.57
C CYS A 58 4.43 7.93 13.70
N LEU A 59 3.88 7.36 14.78
CA LEU A 59 3.48 8.11 15.96
C LEU A 59 4.67 8.87 16.58
N ILE A 60 5.84 8.23 16.64
CA ILE A 60 7.08 8.88 17.06
C ILE A 60 7.44 10.03 16.11
N ALA A 61 7.38 9.83 14.79
CA ALA A 61 7.65 10.87 13.81
C ALA A 61 6.67 12.06 13.92
N LEU A 62 5.36 11.80 14.10
CA LEU A 62 4.31 12.81 14.32
C LEU A 62 4.60 13.70 15.53
N SER A 63 5.10 13.11 16.62
CA SER A 63 5.49 13.86 17.82
C SER A 63 6.67 14.81 17.56
N ARG A 64 7.55 14.47 16.60
CA ARG A 64 8.81 15.16 16.34
C ARG A 64 8.75 16.22 15.24
N VAL A 65 7.87 16.09 14.25
CA VAL A 65 7.84 16.94 13.03
C VAL A 65 6.62 17.88 13.03
N LYS A 66 6.75 19.05 13.68
CA LYS A 66 5.62 20.01 13.85
C LYS A 66 5.08 20.62 12.54
N GLY A 67 5.92 20.79 11.51
CA GLY A 67 5.53 21.44 10.25
C GLY A 67 4.96 20.52 9.18
N ARG A 68 5.03 19.19 9.35
CA ARG A 68 4.69 18.21 8.30
C ARG A 68 3.72 17.14 8.77
N ARG A 69 2.91 17.48 9.77
CA ARG A 69 2.00 16.55 10.43
C ARG A 69 1.01 15.92 9.47
N LEU A 70 0.59 16.63 8.41
CA LEU A 70 -0.35 16.11 7.43
C LEU A 70 0.20 14.89 6.68
N THR A 71 1.44 14.95 6.19
CA THR A 71 2.12 13.81 5.53
C THR A 71 2.11 12.57 6.42
N TYR A 72 2.55 12.73 7.67
CA TYR A 72 2.63 11.60 8.61
C TYR A 72 1.24 11.17 9.12
N PHE A 73 0.26 12.05 9.17
CA PHE A 73 -1.11 11.70 9.51
C PHE A 73 -1.74 10.84 8.42
N LEU A 74 -1.62 11.25 7.15
CA LEU A 74 -2.09 10.46 6.00
C LEU A 74 -1.34 9.12 5.93
N PHE A 75 -0.04 9.13 6.19
CA PHE A 75 0.76 7.91 6.30
C PHE A 75 0.26 6.99 7.42
N LEU A 76 -0.01 7.53 8.63
CA LEU A 76 -0.56 6.76 9.74
C LEU A 76 -1.91 6.13 9.39
N VAL A 77 -2.82 6.88 8.77
CA VAL A 77 -4.12 6.36 8.32
C VAL A 77 -3.92 5.20 7.33
N SER A 78 -3.01 5.34 6.36
CA SER A 78 -2.63 4.24 5.47
C SER A 78 -2.16 3.01 6.26
N GLN A 79 -1.25 3.19 7.21
CA GLN A 79 -0.70 2.06 7.98
C GLN A 79 -1.74 1.37 8.84
N LEU A 80 -2.67 2.12 9.44
CA LEU A 80 -3.77 1.54 10.20
C LEU A 80 -4.70 0.72 9.30
N LEU A 81 -5.00 1.20 8.08
CA LEU A 81 -5.81 0.44 7.12
C LEU A 81 -5.08 -0.83 6.64
N LEU A 82 -3.80 -0.75 6.32
CA LEU A 82 -3.01 -1.92 5.90
C LEU A 82 -2.80 -2.92 7.04
N LEU A 83 -2.72 -2.45 8.29
CA LEU A 83 -2.73 -3.28 9.49
C LEU A 83 -4.07 -3.99 9.65
N SER A 84 -5.20 -3.27 9.54
CA SER A 84 -6.55 -3.85 9.58
C SER A 84 -6.72 -4.91 8.50
N ARG A 85 -6.32 -4.63 7.26
CA ARG A 85 -6.29 -5.60 6.16
C ARG A 85 -5.55 -6.88 6.56
N SER A 86 -4.36 -6.73 7.14
CA SER A 86 -3.51 -7.88 7.45
C SER A 86 -4.06 -8.74 8.59
N ILE A 87 -4.62 -8.10 9.62
CA ILE A 87 -5.31 -8.78 10.72
C ILE A 87 -6.55 -9.52 10.18
N THR A 88 -7.34 -8.87 9.33
CA THR A 88 -8.52 -9.51 8.73
C THR A 88 -8.14 -10.67 7.81
N GLY A 89 -7.02 -10.59 7.07
CA GLY A 89 -6.49 -11.72 6.29
C GLY A 89 -6.14 -12.93 7.15
N ILE A 90 -5.56 -12.71 8.33
CA ILE A 90 -5.31 -13.79 9.30
C ILE A 90 -6.64 -14.42 9.75
N ILE A 91 -7.62 -13.59 10.13
CA ILE A 91 -8.95 -14.05 10.57
C ILE A 91 -9.65 -14.84 9.46
N PHE A 92 -9.59 -14.35 8.22
CA PHE A 92 -10.16 -15.01 7.05
C PHE A 92 -9.63 -16.44 6.90
N ILE A 93 -8.30 -16.63 6.93
CA ILE A 93 -7.66 -17.95 6.83
C ILE A 93 -8.10 -18.86 7.99
N PHE A 94 -8.26 -18.33 9.21
CA PHE A 94 -8.75 -19.13 10.33
C PHE A 94 -10.21 -19.56 10.16
N ILE A 95 -11.08 -18.67 9.68
CA ILE A 95 -12.49 -19.01 9.40
C ILE A 95 -12.55 -20.04 8.25
N GLU A 96 -11.76 -19.84 7.19
CA GLU A 96 -11.71 -20.70 6.01
C GLU A 96 -11.20 -22.13 6.32
N ASN A 97 -10.33 -22.27 7.32
CA ASN A 97 -9.87 -23.60 7.75
C ASN A 97 -10.84 -24.30 8.71
N ASN A 98 -11.66 -23.55 9.45
CA ASN A 98 -12.67 -24.13 10.34
C ASN A 98 -13.97 -24.55 9.59
N ILE A 99 -14.08 -24.27 8.28
CA ILE A 99 -15.19 -24.70 7.41
C ILE A 99 -15.39 -26.22 7.43
N TYR A 100 -14.30 -26.98 7.58
CA TYR A 100 -14.37 -28.44 7.62
C TYR A 100 -14.85 -29.02 8.96
N ALA A 101 -15.06 -28.18 9.99
CA ALA A 101 -15.46 -28.62 11.34
C ALA A 101 -16.89 -28.19 11.73
N THR A 102 -17.36 -27.02 11.27
CA THR A 102 -18.72 -26.50 11.46
C THR A 102 -19.04 -25.53 10.33
N GLU A 103 -20.27 -25.56 9.79
CA GLU A 103 -20.74 -24.60 8.78
C GLU A 103 -20.40 -23.15 9.21
N PRO A 104 -19.44 -22.49 8.56
CA PRO A 104 -19.12 -21.12 8.89
C PRO A 104 -20.25 -20.24 8.41
N PRO A 105 -20.48 -19.12 9.09
CA PRO A 105 -21.32 -18.09 8.53
C PRO A 105 -20.63 -17.56 7.26
N VAL A 106 -21.10 -17.95 6.08
CA VAL A 106 -20.69 -17.42 4.76
C VAL A 106 -20.59 -15.89 4.80
N ASN A 107 -21.51 -15.24 5.52
CA ASN A 107 -21.52 -13.81 5.75
C ASN A 107 -20.24 -13.27 6.42
N ALA A 108 -19.56 -14.04 7.28
CA ALA A 108 -18.31 -13.64 7.93
C ALA A 108 -17.11 -13.73 6.97
N LEU A 109 -17.06 -14.73 6.09
CA LEU A 109 -16.04 -14.84 5.06
C LEU A 109 -16.13 -13.67 4.08
N LEU A 110 -17.34 -13.44 3.56
CA LEU A 110 -17.71 -12.30 2.72
C LEU A 110 -17.33 -10.96 3.36
N LEU A 111 -17.71 -10.75 4.63
CA LEU A 111 -17.34 -9.53 5.36
C LEU A 111 -15.82 -9.36 5.49
N CYS A 112 -15.09 -10.44 5.76
CA CYS A 112 -13.63 -10.38 5.88
C CYS A 112 -12.99 -10.01 4.54
N ASP A 113 -13.44 -10.60 3.44
CA ASP A 113 -12.90 -10.32 2.10
C ASP A 113 -13.17 -8.86 1.69
N ALA A 114 -14.39 -8.38 1.90
CA ALA A 114 -14.74 -6.97 1.66
C ALA A 114 -13.86 -6.00 2.47
N ILE A 115 -13.59 -6.30 3.75
CA ILE A 115 -12.69 -5.48 4.58
C ILE A 115 -11.26 -5.51 4.05
N ILE A 116 -10.74 -6.69 3.69
CA ILE A 116 -9.40 -6.84 3.12
C ILE A 116 -9.26 -5.95 1.88
N ASP A 117 -10.24 -6.01 0.98
CA ASP A 117 -10.18 -5.34 -0.30
C ASP A 117 -10.36 -3.82 -0.17
N ILE A 118 -11.30 -3.34 0.66
CA ILE A 118 -11.47 -1.91 0.95
C ILE A 118 -10.22 -1.34 1.63
N CYS A 119 -9.74 -1.99 2.70
CA CYS A 119 -8.58 -1.51 3.45
C CYS A 119 -7.32 -1.48 2.60
N LYS A 120 -7.12 -2.46 1.70
CA LYS A 120 -6.03 -2.45 0.71
C LYS A 120 -6.09 -1.20 -0.16
N ARG A 121 -7.23 -0.98 -0.82
CA ARG A 121 -7.38 0.03 -1.88
C ARG A 121 -7.37 1.44 -1.31
N VAL A 122 -8.07 1.66 -0.20
CA VAL A 122 -8.11 2.95 0.50
C VAL A 122 -6.77 3.23 1.18
N GLY A 123 -6.15 2.23 1.81
CA GLY A 123 -4.81 2.35 2.39
C GLY A 123 -3.77 2.82 1.36
N GLN A 124 -3.75 2.21 0.19
CA GLN A 124 -2.88 2.63 -0.92
C GLN A 124 -3.12 4.06 -1.38
N ALA A 125 -4.39 4.51 -1.45
CA ALA A 125 -4.71 5.90 -1.81
C ALA A 125 -4.14 6.89 -0.77
N PHE A 126 -4.25 6.59 0.52
CA PHE A 126 -3.63 7.40 1.57
C PHE A 126 -2.10 7.38 1.51
N LEU A 127 -1.48 6.23 1.19
CA LEU A 127 -0.04 6.12 0.99
C LEU A 127 0.44 6.98 -0.19
N PHE A 128 -0.29 6.95 -1.30
CA PHE A 128 -0.07 7.81 -2.45
C PHE A 128 -0.11 9.28 -2.03
N MET A 129 -1.16 9.70 -1.35
CA MET A 129 -1.31 11.12 -0.97
C MET A 129 -0.23 11.55 0.02
N ALA A 130 0.14 10.69 0.99
CA ALA A 130 1.26 10.94 1.89
C ALA A 130 2.57 11.15 1.11
N THR A 131 2.83 10.30 0.11
CA THR A 131 4.03 10.41 -0.74
C THR A 131 4.04 11.70 -1.55
N VAL A 132 2.90 12.06 -2.15
CA VAL A 132 2.74 13.31 -2.91
C VAL A 132 2.99 14.53 -2.02
N TYR A 133 2.38 14.59 -0.83
CA TYR A 133 2.62 15.68 0.11
C TYR A 133 4.08 15.78 0.55
N LEU A 134 4.75 14.65 0.74
CA LEU A 134 6.18 14.64 1.05
C LEU A 134 7.01 15.26 -0.08
N ILE A 135 6.71 14.91 -1.34
CA ILE A 135 7.42 15.47 -2.50
C ILE A 135 7.09 16.95 -2.66
N LEU A 136 5.83 17.36 -2.49
CA LEU A 136 5.40 18.76 -2.55
C LEU A 136 6.14 19.63 -1.54
N ASP A 137 6.20 19.20 -0.28
CA ASP A 137 6.93 19.90 0.77
C ASP A 137 8.42 20.07 0.43
N ARG A 138 9.01 19.11 -0.29
CA ARG A 138 10.40 19.22 -0.77
C ARG A 138 10.52 20.13 -1.98
N HIS A 139 9.59 20.04 -2.93
CA HIS A 139 9.55 20.89 -4.09
C HIS A 139 9.49 22.37 -3.71
N GLU A 140 8.53 22.74 -2.84
CA GLU A 140 8.38 24.11 -2.35
C GLU A 140 9.63 24.61 -1.62
N ALA A 141 10.25 23.74 -0.82
CA ALA A 141 11.43 24.13 -0.06
C ALA A 141 12.66 24.30 -0.96
N ILE A 142 12.78 23.51 -2.03
CA ILE A 142 13.82 23.68 -3.06
C ILE A 142 13.56 24.98 -3.84
N ASP A 143 12.32 25.29 -4.24
CA ASP A 143 11.97 26.54 -4.92
C ASP A 143 12.27 27.78 -4.04
N TYR A 144 11.91 27.70 -2.76
CA TYR A 144 12.26 28.74 -1.79
C TYR A 144 13.79 28.91 -1.66
N ALA A 145 14.54 27.83 -1.57
CA ALA A 145 16.02 27.89 -1.51
C ALA A 145 16.63 28.43 -2.81
N ALA A 146 15.98 28.22 -3.95
CA ALA A 146 16.36 28.77 -5.24
C ALA A 146 15.93 30.24 -5.41
N GLY A 147 15.12 30.80 -4.51
CA GLY A 147 14.60 32.17 -4.60
C GLY A 147 13.44 32.32 -5.59
N GLY A 148 12.59 31.29 -5.74
CA GLY A 148 11.41 31.31 -6.62
C GLY A 148 11.71 31.08 -8.10
N ARG A 149 12.93 30.60 -8.43
CA ARG A 149 13.41 30.45 -9.81
C ARG A 149 12.97 29.16 -10.50
N ILE A 150 12.34 28.22 -9.79
CA ILE A 150 11.89 26.94 -10.37
C ILE A 150 10.55 27.11 -11.09
N GLY A 151 9.89 28.24 -10.87
CA GLY A 151 8.50 28.47 -11.26
C GLY A 151 7.59 27.90 -10.19
N HIS A 152 6.54 28.64 -9.83
CA HIS A 152 5.53 28.09 -8.92
C HIS A 152 4.92 26.84 -9.54
N ILE A 153 4.73 25.82 -8.68
CA ILE A 153 3.92 24.66 -9.01
C ILE A 153 2.60 25.20 -9.59
N ASP A 154 2.29 24.79 -10.83
CA ASP A 154 1.05 25.18 -11.51
C ASP A 154 -0.12 24.96 -10.55
N SER A 155 -1.00 25.95 -10.42
CA SER A 155 -2.18 25.90 -9.55
C SER A 155 -3.08 24.69 -9.84
N ARG A 156 -2.90 24.06 -11.01
CA ARG A 156 -3.57 22.82 -11.44
C ARG A 156 -2.99 21.54 -10.82
N MET A 157 -1.74 21.50 -10.36
CA MET A 157 -1.14 20.28 -9.80
C MET A 157 -1.86 19.78 -8.54
N PRO A 158 -2.21 20.62 -7.55
CA PRO A 158 -3.04 20.19 -6.41
C PRO A 158 -4.37 19.57 -6.82
N LEU A 159 -4.99 20.06 -7.89
CA LEU A 159 -6.23 19.50 -8.44
C LEU A 159 -5.99 18.09 -8.98
N VAL A 160 -4.88 17.86 -9.70
CA VAL A 160 -4.50 16.52 -10.19
C VAL A 160 -4.25 15.57 -9.02
N HIS A 161 -3.51 15.99 -7.99
CA HIS A 161 -3.28 15.17 -6.79
C HIS A 161 -4.58 14.75 -6.11
N TYR A 162 -5.49 15.71 -5.91
CA TYR A 162 -6.77 15.46 -5.28
C TYR A 162 -7.68 14.58 -6.15
N ALA A 163 -7.70 14.80 -7.46
CA ALA A 163 -8.46 13.97 -8.39
C ALA A 163 -7.94 12.51 -8.42
N LEU A 164 -6.62 12.31 -8.44
CA LEU A 164 -6.02 10.97 -8.34
C LEU A 164 -6.30 10.31 -6.99
N PHE A 165 -6.22 11.06 -5.90
CA PHE A 165 -6.53 10.53 -4.57
C PHE A 165 -8.01 10.14 -4.43
N MET A 166 -8.93 11.05 -4.75
CA MET A 166 -10.37 10.80 -4.66
C MET A 166 -10.83 9.74 -5.66
N GLY A 167 -10.26 9.75 -6.87
CA GLY A 167 -10.49 8.71 -7.87
C GLY A 167 -10.04 7.33 -7.38
N SER A 168 -8.88 7.24 -6.71
CA SER A 168 -8.38 5.98 -6.15
C SER A 168 -9.30 5.45 -5.05
N ILE A 169 -9.81 6.32 -4.17
CA ILE A 169 -10.75 5.93 -3.12
C ILE A 169 -12.08 5.50 -3.74
N ALA A 170 -12.65 6.31 -4.63
CA ALA A 170 -13.96 6.05 -5.23
C ALA A 170 -13.94 4.77 -6.06
N LEU A 171 -13.00 4.63 -7.01
CA LEU A 171 -12.84 3.41 -7.80
C LEU A 171 -12.49 2.21 -6.91
N GLY A 172 -11.69 2.41 -5.86
CA GLY A 172 -11.33 1.37 -4.92
C GLY A 172 -12.53 0.78 -4.18
N ILE A 173 -13.35 1.65 -3.59
CA ILE A 173 -14.58 1.25 -2.87
C ILE A 173 -15.59 0.62 -3.83
N VAL A 174 -15.82 1.25 -4.99
CA VAL A 174 -16.76 0.73 -5.99
C VAL A 174 -16.32 -0.67 -6.44
N THR A 175 -15.04 -0.88 -6.71
CA THR A 175 -14.56 -2.22 -7.10
C THR A 175 -14.76 -3.24 -5.99
N ALA A 176 -14.40 -2.91 -4.75
CA ALA A 176 -14.58 -3.85 -3.62
C ALA A 176 -16.06 -4.23 -3.41
N ILE A 177 -16.98 -3.26 -3.51
CA ILE A 177 -18.43 -3.52 -3.39
C ILE A 177 -18.94 -4.44 -4.51
N PHE A 178 -18.47 -4.23 -5.74
CA PHE A 178 -18.91 -5.06 -6.87
C PHE A 178 -18.32 -6.47 -6.82
N SER A 179 -17.06 -6.63 -6.41
CA SER A 179 -16.46 -7.95 -6.15
C SER A 179 -17.25 -8.71 -5.09
N GLU A 180 -17.49 -8.06 -3.94
CA GLU A 180 -18.23 -8.65 -2.83
C GLU A 180 -19.68 -9.01 -3.21
N ARG A 181 -20.35 -8.16 -4.00
CA ARG A 181 -21.70 -8.48 -4.49
C ARG A 181 -21.70 -9.72 -5.38
N TYR A 182 -20.68 -9.89 -6.21
CA TYR A 182 -20.53 -11.07 -7.05
C TYR A 182 -20.24 -12.32 -6.21
N ASP A 183 -19.32 -12.24 -5.26
CA ASP A 183 -19.02 -13.37 -4.35
C ASP A 183 -20.23 -13.74 -3.49
N SER A 184 -20.94 -12.75 -2.95
CA SER A 184 -22.17 -12.99 -2.19
C SER A 184 -23.23 -13.73 -3.00
N ARG A 185 -23.33 -13.45 -4.31
CA ARG A 185 -24.26 -14.16 -5.22
C ARG A 185 -23.79 -15.57 -5.54
N LEU A 186 -22.49 -15.78 -5.73
CA LEU A 186 -21.92 -17.12 -5.92
C LEU A 186 -22.17 -17.99 -4.68
N TRP A 187 -21.90 -17.45 -3.49
CA TRP A 187 -22.01 -18.19 -2.25
C TRP A 187 -23.46 -18.41 -1.78
N LYS A 188 -24.38 -17.45 -2.01
CA LYS A 188 -25.80 -17.57 -1.64
C LYS A 188 -26.65 -18.26 -2.70
N GLY A 189 -26.20 -18.29 -3.95
CA GLY A 189 -26.95 -18.75 -5.11
C GLY A 189 -26.34 -19.98 -5.76
N TYR A 190 -26.01 -21.01 -4.97
CA TYR A 190 -25.28 -22.20 -5.41
C TYR A 190 -25.90 -22.96 -6.61
N PHE A 191 -27.12 -22.62 -7.11
CA PHE A 191 -27.76 -23.32 -8.23
C PHE A 191 -28.63 -22.50 -9.24
N ASP A 192 -28.86 -21.19 -9.09
CA ASP A 192 -29.89 -20.48 -9.89
C ASP A 192 -29.38 -19.46 -10.95
N LEU A 193 -28.09 -19.12 -10.97
CA LEU A 193 -27.56 -18.23 -12.02
C LEU A 193 -27.15 -19.05 -13.25
N HIS A 194 -27.80 -18.80 -14.39
CA HIS A 194 -27.41 -19.42 -15.65
C HIS A 194 -25.92 -19.13 -15.93
N PRO A 195 -25.12 -20.10 -16.40
CA PRO A 195 -23.67 -19.93 -16.64
C PRO A 195 -23.28 -18.70 -17.47
N LYS A 196 -24.18 -18.22 -18.34
CA LYS A 196 -23.98 -17.00 -19.15
C LYS A 196 -24.04 -15.73 -18.31
N ASP A 197 -24.94 -15.67 -17.34
CA ASP A 197 -25.08 -14.53 -16.43
C ASP A 197 -23.91 -14.48 -15.45
N GLN A 198 -23.46 -15.63 -14.95
CA GLN A 198 -22.23 -15.73 -14.14
C GLN A 198 -21.01 -15.24 -14.91
N ALA A 199 -20.82 -15.69 -16.16
CA ALA A 199 -19.70 -15.24 -16.99
C ALA A 199 -19.74 -13.73 -17.26
N LYS A 200 -20.94 -13.17 -17.48
CA LYS A 200 -21.13 -11.73 -17.70
C LYS A 200 -20.81 -10.92 -16.43
N GLU A 201 -21.30 -11.34 -15.27
CA GLU A 201 -21.00 -10.66 -13.99
C GLU A 201 -19.52 -10.73 -13.63
N ASN A 202 -18.89 -11.91 -13.80
CA ASN A 202 -17.45 -12.06 -13.60
C ASN A 202 -16.65 -11.12 -14.51
N THR A 203 -17.05 -11.01 -15.78
CA THR A 203 -16.40 -10.08 -16.74
C THR A 203 -16.51 -8.62 -16.28
N HIS A 204 -17.66 -8.21 -15.74
CA HIS A 204 -17.85 -6.86 -15.20
C HIS A 204 -16.95 -6.58 -13.99
N VAL A 205 -16.87 -7.53 -13.04
CA VAL A 205 -16.00 -7.41 -11.86
C VAL A 205 -14.52 -7.36 -12.27
N GLN A 206 -14.11 -8.22 -13.20
CA GLN A 206 -12.74 -8.23 -13.71
C GLN A 206 -12.39 -6.92 -14.42
N ASN A 207 -13.25 -6.40 -15.30
CA ASN A 207 -13.02 -5.13 -15.98
C ASN A 207 -12.88 -3.95 -15.01
N LEU A 208 -13.71 -3.94 -13.96
CA LEU A 208 -13.65 -2.91 -12.92
C LEU A 208 -12.35 -3.02 -12.09
N SER A 209 -11.93 -4.25 -11.78
CA SER A 209 -10.65 -4.53 -11.13
C SER A 209 -9.46 -4.07 -11.97
N TYR A 210 -9.46 -4.35 -13.28
CA TYR A 210 -8.43 -3.86 -14.20
C TYR A 210 -8.44 -2.35 -14.34
N ALA A 211 -9.61 -1.72 -14.39
CA ALA A 211 -9.72 -0.27 -14.44
C ALA A 211 -9.12 0.39 -13.18
N TYR A 212 -9.46 -0.14 -12.00
CA TYR A 212 -8.85 0.31 -10.74
C TYR A 212 -7.33 0.09 -10.75
N GLN A 213 -6.87 -1.08 -11.19
CA GLN A 213 -5.46 -1.41 -11.21
C GLN A 213 -4.67 -0.48 -12.12
N GLY A 214 -5.15 -0.24 -13.35
CA GLY A 214 -4.56 0.71 -14.28
C GLY A 214 -4.55 2.14 -13.75
N PHE A 215 -5.61 2.54 -13.03
CA PHE A 215 -5.67 3.85 -12.36
C PHE A 215 -4.63 3.96 -11.24
N SER A 216 -4.51 2.94 -10.38
CA SER A 216 -3.52 2.87 -9.30
C SER A 216 -2.09 2.88 -9.83
N ASP A 217 -1.82 2.12 -10.90
CA ASP A 217 -0.50 2.08 -11.53
C ASP A 217 -0.16 3.44 -12.19
N SER A 218 -1.14 4.12 -12.77
CA SER A 218 -0.98 5.49 -13.27
C SER A 218 -0.65 6.47 -12.14
N ALA A 219 -1.28 6.36 -10.98
CA ALA A 219 -0.93 7.15 -9.80
C ALA A 219 0.50 6.85 -9.31
N GLY A 220 0.93 5.58 -9.37
CA GLY A 220 2.30 5.18 -9.07
C GLY A 220 3.34 5.76 -10.04
N LEU A 221 3.05 5.72 -11.35
CA LEU A 221 3.89 6.34 -12.38
C LEU A 221 3.94 7.86 -12.22
N TYR A 222 2.83 8.49 -11.83
CA TYR A 222 2.78 9.91 -11.53
C TYR A 222 3.72 10.29 -10.37
N VAL A 223 3.77 9.48 -9.30
CA VAL A 223 4.73 9.68 -8.19
C VAL A 223 6.17 9.63 -8.70
N LEU A 224 6.51 8.64 -9.53
CA LEU A 224 7.86 8.51 -10.11
C LEU A 224 8.24 9.73 -10.96
N PHE A 225 7.33 10.18 -11.81
CA PHE A 225 7.49 11.37 -12.63
C PHE A 225 7.69 12.62 -11.77
N PHE A 226 6.91 12.77 -10.71
CA PHE A 226 6.99 13.94 -9.83
C PHE A 226 8.29 13.98 -8.99
N ILE A 227 8.78 12.82 -8.55
CA ILE A 227 10.11 12.66 -7.94
C ILE A 227 11.20 13.09 -8.94
N ALA A 228 11.14 12.60 -10.18
CA ALA A 228 12.13 12.89 -11.21
C ALA A 228 12.21 14.39 -11.54
N ILE A 229 11.06 15.05 -11.72
CA ILE A 229 11.01 16.50 -11.97
C ILE A 229 11.57 17.29 -10.80
N THR A 230 11.15 16.96 -9.57
CA THR A 230 11.60 17.69 -8.38
C THR A 230 13.10 17.50 -8.15
N TYR A 231 13.62 16.30 -8.39
CA TYR A 231 15.05 16.05 -8.36
C TYR A 231 15.81 16.79 -9.47
N ALA A 232 15.29 16.81 -10.70
CA ALA A 232 15.92 17.57 -11.79
C ALA A 232 15.98 19.07 -11.45
N ALA A 233 14.92 19.62 -10.84
CA ALA A 233 14.91 20.99 -10.36
C ALA A 233 15.95 21.23 -9.26
N MET A 234 16.07 20.31 -8.29
CA MET A 234 17.09 20.34 -7.24
C MET A 234 18.52 20.43 -7.84
N VAL A 235 18.82 19.60 -8.84
CA VAL A 235 20.12 19.58 -9.51
C VAL A 235 20.38 20.88 -10.28
N ARG A 236 19.40 21.36 -11.06
CA ARG A 236 19.52 22.63 -11.82
C ARG A 236 19.79 23.83 -10.91
N MET A 237 19.19 23.85 -9.72
CA MET A 237 19.34 24.95 -8.76
C MET A 237 20.50 24.76 -7.80
N ASN A 238 21.30 23.70 -7.95
CA ASN A 238 22.43 23.37 -7.09
C ASN A 238 22.06 23.33 -5.59
N VAL A 239 20.87 22.83 -5.28
CA VAL A 239 20.38 22.64 -3.90
C VAL A 239 20.72 21.23 -3.43
N ASN A 240 21.18 21.07 -2.21
CA ASN A 240 21.52 19.75 -1.65
C ASN A 240 20.44 19.28 -0.66
N ASP A 241 19.37 18.65 -1.17
CA ASP A 241 18.32 18.05 -0.33
C ASP A 241 18.55 16.53 -0.16
N LYS A 242 18.79 16.10 1.08
CA LYS A 242 19.00 14.68 1.41
C LYS A 242 17.72 13.86 1.28
N VAL A 243 16.56 14.44 1.63
CA VAL A 243 15.26 13.77 1.51
C VAL A 243 14.95 13.52 0.05
N MET A 244 15.18 14.50 -0.84
CA MET A 244 14.89 14.32 -2.26
C MET A 244 15.80 13.25 -2.90
N LYS A 245 17.09 13.21 -2.53
CA LYS A 245 17.99 12.11 -2.91
C LYS A 245 17.47 10.76 -2.41
N PHE A 246 17.03 10.72 -1.15
CA PHE A 246 16.48 9.51 -0.54
C PHE A 246 15.19 9.04 -1.24
N LEU A 247 14.29 9.95 -1.61
CA LEU A 247 13.10 9.66 -2.40
C LEU A 247 13.45 9.10 -3.78
N LEU A 248 14.45 9.66 -4.46
CA LEU A 248 14.89 9.16 -5.77
C LEU A 248 15.56 7.78 -5.68
N PHE A 249 16.48 7.57 -4.73
CA PHE A 249 17.31 6.37 -4.70
C PHE A 249 16.71 5.21 -3.89
N ILE A 250 15.70 5.47 -3.06
CA ILE A 250 15.06 4.43 -2.23
C ILE A 250 13.57 4.33 -2.55
N LEU A 251 12.80 5.42 -2.46
CA LEU A 251 11.35 5.34 -2.68
C LEU A 251 11.00 5.01 -4.14
N ALA A 252 11.61 5.68 -5.12
CA ALA A 252 11.29 5.46 -6.53
C ALA A 252 11.55 4.02 -7.02
N PRO A 253 12.66 3.34 -6.66
CA PRO A 253 12.83 1.92 -6.98
C PRO A 253 11.73 1.02 -6.41
N PHE A 254 11.30 1.22 -5.16
CA PHE A 254 10.20 0.44 -4.58
C PHE A 254 8.87 0.73 -5.26
N GLN A 255 8.60 1.99 -5.59
CA GLN A 255 7.40 2.40 -6.31
C GLN A 255 7.36 1.81 -7.73
N ALA A 256 8.48 1.85 -8.46
CA ALA A 256 8.61 1.24 -9.78
C ALA A 256 8.44 -0.28 -9.71
N CYS A 257 9.04 -0.92 -8.71
CA CYS A 257 8.87 -2.35 -8.47
C CYS A 257 7.40 -2.71 -8.21
N ALA A 258 6.70 -1.94 -7.37
CA ALA A 258 5.28 -2.14 -7.10
C ALA A 258 4.42 -2.08 -8.37
N VAL A 259 4.64 -1.07 -9.22
CA VAL A 259 3.95 -0.92 -10.51
C VAL A 259 4.27 -2.10 -11.44
N ILE A 260 5.54 -2.50 -11.56
CA ILE A 260 5.95 -3.62 -12.40
C ILE A 260 5.30 -4.92 -11.93
N ILE A 261 5.33 -5.20 -10.62
CA ILE A 261 4.70 -6.38 -10.02
C ILE A 261 3.20 -6.40 -10.36
N ASN A 262 2.51 -5.29 -10.12
CA ASN A 262 1.08 -5.16 -10.42
C ASN A 262 0.76 -5.45 -11.88
N VAL A 263 1.51 -4.86 -12.82
CA VAL A 263 1.31 -5.07 -14.26
C VAL A 263 1.57 -6.53 -14.63
N LEU A 264 2.68 -7.11 -14.15
CA LEU A 264 3.03 -8.51 -14.41
C LEU A 264 1.95 -9.47 -13.91
N PHE A 265 1.51 -9.32 -12.65
CA PHE A 265 0.46 -10.18 -12.10
C PHE A 265 -0.90 -9.94 -12.75
N SER A 266 -1.22 -8.71 -13.16
CA SER A 266 -2.45 -8.43 -13.92
C SER A 266 -2.48 -9.18 -15.26
N ILE A 267 -1.33 -9.28 -15.95
CA ILE A 267 -1.19 -10.08 -17.17
C ILE A 267 -1.30 -11.57 -16.86
N LEU A 268 -0.62 -12.05 -15.81
CA LEU A 268 -0.64 -13.47 -15.41
C LEU A 268 -2.04 -13.96 -15.03
N PHE A 269 -2.81 -13.13 -14.32
CA PHE A 269 -4.20 -13.44 -13.93
C PHE A 269 -5.22 -13.13 -15.02
N SER A 270 -4.79 -12.61 -16.18
CA SER A 270 -5.72 -12.28 -17.26
C SER A 270 -6.27 -13.52 -17.97
N PRO A 271 -7.44 -13.41 -18.64
CA PRO A 271 -7.97 -14.48 -19.48
C PRO A 271 -7.02 -14.92 -20.60
N ILE A 272 -6.09 -14.05 -21.01
CA ILE A 272 -5.07 -14.27 -22.04
C ILE A 272 -3.76 -14.81 -21.42
N GLY A 273 -3.67 -14.83 -20.09
CA GLY A 273 -2.52 -15.31 -19.33
C GLY A 273 -2.25 -16.80 -19.53
N PRO A 274 -1.06 -17.28 -19.11
CA PRO A 274 -0.66 -18.67 -19.33
C PRO A 274 -1.64 -19.64 -18.66
N LYS A 275 -2.09 -20.67 -19.40
CA LYS A 275 -3.06 -21.69 -18.94
C LYS A 275 -2.66 -22.37 -17.62
N TYR A 276 -1.36 -22.40 -17.29
CA TYR A 276 -0.84 -22.93 -16.02
C TYR A 276 -1.27 -22.12 -14.79
N ALA A 277 -1.46 -20.80 -14.94
CA ALA A 277 -2.00 -19.97 -13.88
C ALA A 277 -3.44 -20.39 -13.53
N GLN A 278 -4.21 -20.89 -14.50
CA GLN A 278 -5.63 -21.25 -14.31
C GLN A 278 -5.87 -22.54 -13.51
N THR A 279 -4.82 -23.25 -13.09
CA THR A 279 -4.96 -24.38 -12.14
C THR A 279 -5.19 -23.86 -10.73
N SER A 280 -6.00 -24.54 -9.90
CA SER A 280 -6.31 -24.09 -8.53
C SER A 280 -5.06 -23.92 -7.65
N ILE A 281 -4.09 -24.83 -7.78
CA ILE A 281 -2.81 -24.77 -7.05
C ILE A 281 -1.91 -23.66 -7.60
N GLY A 282 -1.84 -23.49 -8.92
CA GLY A 282 -1.07 -22.42 -9.56
C GLY A 282 -1.60 -21.04 -9.15
N ASN A 283 -2.92 -20.83 -9.24
CA ASN A 283 -3.57 -19.59 -8.83
C ASN A 283 -3.27 -19.22 -7.38
N LEU A 284 -3.33 -20.18 -6.45
CA LEU A 284 -3.03 -19.92 -5.03
C LEU A 284 -1.56 -19.51 -4.84
N GLN A 285 -0.62 -20.21 -5.49
CA GLN A 285 0.81 -19.86 -5.40
C GLN A 285 1.12 -18.48 -5.99
N TYR A 286 0.57 -18.15 -7.16
CA TYR A 286 0.75 -16.84 -7.78
C TYR A 286 0.09 -15.73 -6.95
N SER A 287 -1.09 -15.98 -6.36
CA SER A 287 -1.78 -15.02 -5.50
C SER A 287 -0.96 -14.70 -4.24
N THR A 288 -0.43 -15.74 -3.58
CA THR A 288 0.44 -15.58 -2.41
C THR A 288 1.73 -14.85 -2.76
N ALA A 289 2.35 -15.17 -3.91
CA ALA A 289 3.55 -14.49 -4.40
C ALA A 289 3.27 -13.00 -4.68
N ASN A 290 2.17 -12.68 -5.36
CA ASN A 290 1.74 -11.31 -5.62
C ASN A 290 1.57 -10.54 -4.30
N THR A 291 0.81 -11.11 -3.37
CA THR A 291 0.55 -10.50 -2.06
C THR A 291 1.84 -10.24 -1.29
N ALA A 292 2.76 -11.21 -1.24
CA ALA A 292 4.04 -11.06 -0.56
C ALA A 292 4.92 -9.98 -1.20
N LEU A 293 5.15 -10.06 -2.52
CA LEU A 293 6.01 -9.13 -3.24
C LEU A 293 5.48 -7.69 -3.20
N PHE A 294 4.17 -7.55 -3.37
CA PHE A 294 3.52 -6.24 -3.34
C PHE A 294 3.57 -5.63 -1.94
N ASN A 295 3.31 -6.40 -0.88
CA ASN A 295 3.41 -5.90 0.49
C ASN A 295 4.87 -5.53 0.86
N VAL A 296 5.87 -6.26 0.37
CA VAL A 296 7.29 -5.87 0.54
C VAL A 296 7.56 -4.50 -0.10
N CYS A 297 6.99 -4.22 -1.26
CA CYS A 297 7.14 -2.91 -1.89
C CYS A 297 6.41 -1.81 -1.10
N LEU A 298 5.21 -2.08 -0.59
CA LEU A 298 4.48 -1.14 0.28
C LEU A 298 5.26 -0.80 1.56
N LEU A 299 5.85 -1.81 2.21
CA LEU A 299 6.72 -1.62 3.38
C LEU A 299 7.99 -0.83 3.02
N GLY A 300 8.59 -1.12 1.85
CA GLY A 300 9.72 -0.35 1.34
C GLY A 300 9.38 1.14 1.14
N ILE A 301 8.22 1.43 0.54
CA ILE A 301 7.69 2.79 0.38
C ILE A 301 7.41 3.43 1.75
N GLY A 302 6.78 2.69 2.66
CA GLY A 302 6.41 3.20 3.98
C GLY A 302 7.62 3.56 4.84
N MET A 303 8.60 2.66 4.92
CA MET A 303 9.90 2.96 5.53
C MET A 303 10.58 4.15 4.86
N ALA A 304 10.45 4.30 3.53
CA ALA A 304 11.07 5.41 2.84
C ALA A 304 10.42 6.78 3.15
N ILE A 305 9.11 6.81 3.41
CA ILE A 305 8.42 8.01 3.90
C ILE A 305 8.80 8.32 5.34
N LEU A 306 8.96 7.27 6.16
CA LEU A 306 9.13 7.38 7.60
C LEU A 306 10.54 7.80 8.03
N LEU A 307 11.57 7.24 7.39
CA LEU A 307 12.98 7.47 7.75
C LEU A 307 13.39 8.96 7.73
N PRO A 308 13.00 9.78 6.73
CA PRO A 308 13.19 11.21 6.79
C PRO A 308 12.60 11.84 8.06
N GLY A 309 11.41 11.44 8.49
CA GLY A 309 10.73 11.99 9.67
C GLY A 309 11.41 11.70 11.00
N LEU A 310 12.12 10.58 11.10
CA LEU A 310 12.87 10.23 12.30
C LEU A 310 14.16 11.05 12.47
N LEU A 311 14.75 11.52 11.36
CA LEU A 311 16.04 12.21 11.34
C LEU A 311 15.86 13.70 10.98
N ARG A 312 15.75 14.56 12.00
CA ARG A 312 15.56 16.01 11.82
C ARG A 312 16.61 16.67 10.92
N THR A 313 17.85 16.18 10.95
CA THR A 313 18.98 16.69 10.16
C THR A 313 18.81 16.47 8.66
N ASN A 314 17.96 15.53 8.23
CA ASN A 314 17.72 15.26 6.81
C ASN A 314 16.95 16.40 6.12
N TRP A 315 16.24 17.22 6.89
CA TRP A 315 15.36 18.26 6.37
C TRP A 315 16.02 19.62 6.15
N ASN A 316 17.31 19.74 6.47
CA ASN A 316 18.05 20.96 6.27
C ASN A 316 18.55 21.03 4.82
N LEU A 317 18.09 22.05 4.08
CA LEU A 317 18.43 22.30 2.67
C LEU A 317 19.84 22.87 2.47
N LYS A 318 20.46 23.34 3.56
CA LYS A 318 21.85 23.77 3.64
C LYS A 318 22.45 23.12 4.88
N GLY A 319 23.72 22.74 4.84
CA GLY A 319 24.46 22.15 5.97
C GLY A 319 24.63 23.07 7.18
N GLU A 320 23.83 24.13 7.29
CA GLU A 320 23.82 25.06 8.39
C GLU A 320 22.56 24.88 9.21
N SER A 321 22.78 24.79 10.51
CA SER A 321 21.80 24.92 11.58
C SER A 321 21.07 26.28 11.44
N GLN A 322 20.06 26.35 10.59
CA GLN A 322 19.05 27.38 10.70
C GLN A 322 17.78 26.73 11.22
N SER A 323 17.48 27.13 12.45
CA SER A 323 16.23 26.87 13.15
C SER A 323 15.06 27.06 12.22
N SER A 324 14.09 26.15 12.36
CA SER A 324 12.77 26.20 11.75
C SER A 324 12.24 27.64 11.65
N VAL A 325 12.29 28.23 10.45
CA VAL A 325 11.47 29.40 10.16
C VAL A 325 10.03 28.89 10.12
N PRO A 326 9.15 29.32 11.05
CA PRO A 326 7.77 28.86 11.03
C PRO A 326 7.07 29.46 9.82
N LEU A 327 6.19 28.67 9.19
CA LEU A 327 5.17 29.04 8.21
C LEU A 327 4.31 30.28 8.58
N GLN A 328 4.54 30.94 9.72
CA GLN A 328 3.85 32.15 10.16
C GLN A 328 4.23 33.42 9.39
N ARG A 329 5.32 33.47 8.62
CA ARG A 329 5.67 34.69 7.86
C ARG A 329 4.89 34.89 6.55
N MET A 330 4.27 33.86 5.96
CA MET A 330 3.39 34.07 4.79
C MET A 330 2.06 34.76 5.14
N ARG A 331 1.61 34.71 6.39
CA ARG A 331 0.36 35.38 6.80
C ARG A 331 0.51 36.88 7.08
N LYS A 332 1.74 37.39 7.20
CA LYS A 332 1.99 38.82 7.46
C LYS A 332 2.22 39.65 6.20
N GLY A 333 2.51 39.02 5.05
CA GLY A 333 2.69 39.74 3.78
C GLY A 333 1.39 40.08 3.04
N LEU A 334 0.25 39.50 3.44
CA LEU A 334 -1.06 39.69 2.82
C LEU A 334 -1.97 40.71 3.54
N VAL A 335 -1.45 41.37 4.59
CA VAL A 335 -2.20 42.39 5.37
C VAL A 335 -1.56 43.78 5.24
N SER A 336 -0.53 43.95 4.41
CA SER A 336 0.17 45.23 4.24
C SER A 336 0.54 45.51 2.78
N GLY A 337 -0.42 45.36 1.88
CA GLY A 337 -0.33 45.74 0.47
C GLY A 337 -1.68 46.22 -0.02
#